data_AF-M1GRM8-F1
#
_entry.id   AF-M1GRM8-F1
#
_cell.length_a   1.000
_cell.length_b   1.000
_cell.length_c   1.000
_cell.angle_alpha   90.00
_cell.angle_beta   90.00
_cell.angle_gamma   90.00
#
_symmetry.space_group_name_H-M   'P 1'
#
loop_
_entity.id
_entity.type
_entity.pdbx_description
1 polymer ?
#
loop_
_entity_poly.entity_id
_entity_poly.type
_entity_poly.pdbx_seq_one_letter_code
_entity_poly.pdbx_strand_id
1 'polypeptide(L)' 'MVKNSFISIISQEQEEKEENKGSAEFQVFSFTNKIRRLTSHLELHKKDFLSQRGLQIILGKRQRLLAYLS' A
#
# COMPACT_ATOMS: atom_id res chain seq x y z
N MET A 1 -20.40 0.04 11.98
CA MET A 1 -19.21 -0.63 12.55
C MET A 1 -18.69 -1.69 11.58
N VAL A 2 -18.02 -1.34 10.47
CA VAL A 2 -17.60 -2.32 9.44
C VAL A 2 -16.17 -2.07 8.95
N LYS A 3 -15.22 -1.72 9.83
CA LYS A 3 -13.83 -1.45 9.43
C LYS A 3 -12.78 -2.39 10.01
N ASN A 4 -13.18 -3.38 10.82
CA ASN A 4 -12.22 -4.27 11.50
C ASN A 4 -12.05 -5.64 10.82
N SER A 5 -12.93 -6.03 9.89
CA SER A 5 -12.89 -7.37 9.26
C SER A 5 -11.86 -7.51 8.13
N PHE A 6 -11.41 -6.41 7.52
CA PHE A 6 -10.45 -6.43 6.41
C PHE A 6 -9.01 -6.71 6.84
N ILE A 7 -8.66 -6.43 8.10
CA ILE A 7 -7.29 -6.62 8.60
C ILE A 7 -7.07 -8.07 9.04
N SER A 8 -8.10 -8.75 9.57
CA SER A 8 -8.03 -10.13 10.04
C SER A 8 -7.94 -11.17 8.91
N ILE A 9 -8.49 -10.86 7.73
CA ILE A 9 -8.44 -11.76 6.55
C ILE A 9 -7.01 -11.95 6.01
N ILE A 10 -6.13 -10.96 6.18
CA ILE A 10 -4.86 -10.90 5.42
C ILE A 10 -3.76 -11.79 5.98
N SER A 11 -3.80 -12.14 7.27
CA SER A 11 -2.82 -13.04 7.91
C SER A 11 -3.05 -14.51 7.57
N GLN A 12 -4.28 -14.94 7.27
CA GLN A 12 -4.58 -16.33 6.93
C GLN A 12 -4.30 -16.67 5.45
N GLU A 13 -4.35 -15.69 4.55
CA GLU A 13 -4.11 -15.90 3.11
C GLU A 13 -2.63 -15.85 2.69
N GLN A 14 -1.67 -15.75 3.62
CA GLN A 14 -0.25 -15.73 3.24
C GLN A 14 0.24 -17.04 2.60
N GLU A 15 -0.44 -18.15 2.83
CA GLU A 15 -0.13 -19.45 2.20
C GLU A 15 -0.73 -19.62 0.80
N GLU A 16 -1.83 -18.95 0.44
CA GLU A 16 -2.44 -19.02 -0.91
C GLU A 16 -1.89 -17.94 -1.89
N LYS A 17 -0.87 -17.18 -1.47
CA LYS A 17 -0.52 -15.86 -2.04
C LYS A 17 0.51 -15.84 -3.17
N GLU A 18 0.97 -16.97 -3.70
CA GLU A 18 1.85 -16.94 -4.87
C GLU A 18 1.11 -16.55 -6.15
N GLU A 19 -0.14 -16.99 -6.32
CA GLU A 19 -0.92 -16.73 -7.55
C GLU A 19 -1.52 -15.31 -7.60
N ASN A 20 -1.76 -14.69 -6.43
CA ASN A 20 -2.50 -13.42 -6.35
C ASN A 20 -1.62 -12.15 -6.29
N LYS A 21 -0.29 -12.26 -6.46
CA LYS A 21 0.63 -11.10 -6.44
C LYS A 21 0.30 -10.03 -7.51
N GLY A 22 -0.38 -10.43 -8.59
CA GLY A 22 -0.78 -9.55 -9.68
C GLY A 22 -2.10 -8.81 -9.45
N SER A 23 -2.92 -9.21 -8.48
CA SER A 23 -4.26 -8.62 -8.30
C SER A 23 -4.18 -7.14 -7.91
N ALA A 24 -5.14 -6.35 -8.39
CA ALA A 24 -5.20 -4.93 -8.07
C ALA A 24 -5.35 -4.69 -6.56
N GLU A 25 -6.06 -5.56 -5.85
CA GLU A 25 -6.21 -5.53 -4.39
C GLU A 25 -4.88 -5.77 -3.67
N PHE A 26 -4.11 -6.79 -4.09
CA PHE A 26 -2.79 -7.06 -3.53
C PHE A 26 -1.83 -5.89 -3.76
N GLN A 27 -1.86 -5.29 -4.96
CA GLN A 27 -1.05 -4.12 -5.28
C GLN A 27 -1.41 -2.90 -4.42
N VAL A 28 -2.70 -2.63 -4.21
CA VAL A 28 -3.16 -1.55 -3.33
C VAL A 28 -2.71 -1.78 -1.88
N PHE A 29 -2.79 -3.01 -1.38
CA PHE A 29 -2.28 -3.38 -0.06
C PHE A 29 -0.76 -3.16 0.06
N SER A 30 0.01 -3.65 -0.92
CA SER A 30 1.47 -3.50 -0.96
C SER A 30 1.88 -2.03 -0.98
N PHE A 31 1.24 -1.21 -1.82
CA PHE A 31 1.49 0.24 -1.84
C PHE A 31 1.12 0.92 -0.53
N THR A 32 0.03 0.51 0.12
CA THR A 32 -0.39 1.06 1.41
C THR A 32 0.66 0.79 2.50
N ASN A 33 1.20 -0.43 2.56
CA ASN A 33 2.28 -0.77 3.50
C ASN A 33 3.57 0.02 3.20
N LYS A 34 3.91 0.19 1.93
CA LYS A 34 5.09 0.96 1.51
C LYS A 34 4.96 2.44 1.84
N ILE A 35 3.78 3.03 1.62
CA ILE A 35 3.45 4.40 2.03
C ILE A 35 3.63 4.56 3.53
N ARG A 36 3.04 3.69 4.35
CA ARG A 36 3.15 3.77 5.81
C ARG A 36 4.61 3.78 6.29
N ARG A 37 5.44 2.89 5.75
CA ARG A 37 6.87 2.82 6.09
C ARG A 37 7.64 4.08 5.66
N LEU A 38 7.41 4.57 4.44
CA LEU A 38 8.06 5.77 3.93
C LEU A 38 7.63 7.03 4.66
N THR A 39 6.36 7.13 5.07
CA THR A 39 5.88 8.26 5.87
C THR A 39 6.65 8.36 7.19
N SER A 40 6.78 7.25 7.93
CA SER A 40 7.56 7.24 9.18
C SER A 40 9.05 7.54 8.95
N HIS A 41 9.64 7.08 7.84
CA HIS A 41 11.02 7.45 7.46
C HIS A 41 11.16 8.96 7.24
N LEU A 42 10.23 9.59 6.52
CA LEU A 42 10.27 11.01 6.21
C LEU A 42 9.98 11.92 7.42
N GLU A 43 9.28 11.42 8.45
CA GLU A 43 9.11 12.13 9.72
C GLU A 43 10.46 12.38 10.40
N LEU A 44 11.36 11.41 10.35
CA LEU A 44 12.73 11.51 10.86
C LEU A 44 13.64 12.26 9.88
N HIS A 45 13.48 12.01 8.58
CA HIS A 45 14.34 12.56 7.52
C HIS A 45 13.61 13.59 6.63
N LYS A 46 13.22 14.72 7.22
CA LYS A 46 12.40 15.76 6.56
C LYS A 46 13.02 16.40 5.31
N LYS A 47 14.35 16.31 5.16
CA LYS A 47 15.09 16.87 4.01
C LYS A 47 15.30 15.86 2.87
N ASP A 48 14.78 14.65 2.98
CA ASP A 48 14.88 13.64 1.93
C ASP A 48 13.81 13.86 0.84
N PHE A 49 14.08 14.84 -0.03
CA PHE A 49 13.16 15.22 -1.11
C PHE A 49 13.04 14.14 -2.21
N LEU A 50 14.07 13.30 -2.38
CA LEU A 50 14.06 12.21 -3.35
C LEU A 50 13.06 11.12 -2.95
N SER A 51 13.10 10.71 -1.67
CA SER A 51 12.14 9.76 -1.13
C SER A 51 10.71 10.34 -1.09
N GLN A 52 10.55 11.62 -0.80
CA GLN A 52 9.25 12.31 -0.85
C GLN A 52 8.65 12.29 -2.27
N ARG A 53 9.46 12.53 -3.29
CA ARG A 53 9.02 12.39 -4.70
C ARG A 53 8.60 10.96 -5.02
N GLY A 54 9.38 9.97 -4.57
CA GLY A 54 9.03 8.55 -4.72
C GLY A 54 7.70 8.20 -4.04
N LEU A 55 7.45 8.74 -2.85
CA LEU A 55 6.20 8.58 -2.12
C LEU A 55 4.99 9.12 -2.91
N GLN A 56 5.11 10.32 -3.50
CA GLN A 56 4.05 10.90 -4.33
C GLN A 56 3.72 10.03 -5.55
N ILE A 57 4.73 9.46 -6.22
CA ILE A 57 4.54 8.56 -7.36
C ILE A 57 3.77 7.30 -6.93
N ILE A 58 4.12 6.70 -5.79
CA ILE A 58 3.44 5.52 -5.25
C ILE A 58 1.98 5.86 -4.91
N LEU A 59 1.73 7.04 -4.33
CA LEU A 59 0.39 7.52 -4.00
C LEU A 59 -0.49 7.63 -5.26
N GLY A 60 0.05 8.22 -6.33
CA GLY A 60 -0.63 8.34 -7.61
C GLY A 60 -0.93 7.00 -8.28
N LYS A 61 0.01 6.04 -8.23
CA LYS A 61 -0.23 4.66 -8.73
C LYS A 61 -1.37 3.98 -7.98
N ARG A 62 -1.37 4.07 -6.64
CA ARG A 62 -2.44 3.50 -5.81
C ARG A 62 -3.79 4.15 -6.10
N GLN A 63 -3.83 5.47 -6.29
CA GLN A 63 -5.07 6.18 -6.63
C GLN A 63 -5.64 5.71 -7.97
N ARG A 64 -4.80 5.49 -8.98
CA ARG A 64 -5.25 4.94 -10.28
C ARG A 64 -5.80 3.52 -10.15
N LEU A 65 -5.15 2.67 -9.36
CA LEU A 65 -5.65 1.31 -9.10
C LEU A 65 -6.99 1.32 -8.37
N LEU A 66 -7.17 2.21 -7.39
CA LEU A 66 -8.46 2.37 -6.71
C LEU A 66 -9.54 2.90 -7.65
N ALA A 67 -9.20 3.83 -8.53
CA ALA A 67 -10.13 4.33 -9.55
C ALA A 67 -10.49 3.27 -10.60
N TYR A 68 -9.61 2.30 -10.85
CA TYR A 68 -9.89 1.17 -11.74
C TYR A 68 -10.82 0.11 -11.10
N LEU A 69 -10.74 -0.05 -9.78
CA LEU A 69 -11.57 -0.99 -9.01
C LEU A 69 -12.95 -0.44 -8.66
N SER A 70 -13.11 0.89 -8.69
CA SER A 70 -14.37 1.60 -8.45
C SER A 70 -15.22 1.71 -9.70
#